data_AF-A0A7T4N5W7-F1
#
_entry.id   AF-A0A7T4N5W7-F1
#
_cell.length_a   1.000
_cell.length_b   1.000
_cell.length_c   1.000
_cell.angle_alpha   90.00
_cell.angle_beta   90.00
_cell.angle_gamma   90.00
#
_symmetry.space_group_name_H-M   'P 1'
#
loop_
_entity.id
_entity.type
_entity.pdbx_description
1 polymer ?
#
loop_
_entity_poly.entity_id
_entity_poly.type
_entity_poly.pdbx_seq_one_letter_code
_entity_poly.pdbx_strand_id
1 'polypeptide(L)' 'MESENATEYLLERAAIMEFDGGLKRYEAEYFAIVATWRFCYRTGAREPESLNYKYHSRGFTGDEPREPGERKE' A
#
# COMPACT_ATOMS: atom_id res chain seq x y z
N MET A 1 -17.91 11.49 -2.85
CA MET A 1 -17.10 12.06 -1.74
C MET A 1 -16.45 10.86 -1.07
N GLU A 2 -15.36 10.36 -1.65
CA GLU A 2 -14.67 9.11 -1.24
C GLU A 2 -13.14 9.30 -1.21
N SER A 3 -12.67 10.55 -1.21
CA SER A 3 -11.25 10.86 -1.11
C SER A 3 -10.68 10.65 0.30
N GLU A 4 -11.53 10.25 1.27
CA GLU A 4 -11.12 10.17 2.67
C GLU A 4 -10.31 8.92 3.02
N ASN A 5 -10.50 7.73 2.41
CA ASN A 5 -9.87 6.53 3.01
C ASN A 5 -8.76 5.80 2.28
N ALA A 6 -8.24 6.27 1.14
CA ALA A 6 -7.01 5.65 0.60
C ALA A 6 -5.79 5.95 1.49
N THR A 7 -5.73 7.16 2.06
CA THR A 7 -4.67 7.55 3.00
C THR A 7 -4.83 6.82 4.34
N GLU A 8 -6.04 6.75 4.89
CA GLU A 8 -6.28 5.96 6.12
C GLU A 8 -5.97 4.48 5.90
N TYR A 9 -6.44 3.90 4.79
CA TYR A 9 -6.14 2.51 4.42
C TYR A 9 -4.63 2.25 4.31
N LEU A 10 -3.88 3.18 3.72
CA LEU A 10 -2.42 3.10 3.65
C LEU A 10 -1.79 3.07 5.06
N LEU A 11 -2.21 3.99 5.94
CA LEU A 11 -1.66 4.10 7.29
C LEU A 11 -2.02 2.89 8.16
N GLU A 12 -3.27 2.44 8.10
CA GLU A 12 -3.73 1.25 8.80
C GLU A 12 -2.98 0.00 8.33
N ARG A 13 -2.82 -0.18 7.01
CA ARG A 13 -2.07 -1.33 6.49
C ARG A 13 -0.61 -1.30 6.89
N ALA A 14 0.04 -0.13 6.87
CA ALA A 14 1.42 0.00 7.34
C ALA A 14 1.53 -0.35 8.83
N ALA A 15 0.61 0.16 9.66
CA ALA A 15 0.61 -0.13 11.09
C ALA A 15 0.38 -1.62 11.40
N ILE A 16 -0.59 -2.26 10.75
CA ILE A 16 -0.86 -3.70 10.90
C ILE A 16 0.37 -4.52 10.50
N MET A 17 1.01 -4.19 9.38
CA MET A 17 2.19 -4.93 8.92
C MET A 17 3.41 -4.74 9.83
N GLU A 18 3.59 -3.55 10.41
CA GLU A 18 4.68 -3.25 11.35
C GLU A 18 4.45 -3.93 12.70
N PHE A 19 3.30 -3.68 13.34
CA PHE A 19 3.05 -4.11 14.72
C PHE A 19 2.57 -5.56 14.82
N ASP A 20 1.64 -5.97 13.95
CA ASP A 20 1.04 -7.31 14.01
C ASP A 20 1.80 -8.29 13.11
N GLY A 21 2.29 -7.81 11.97
CA GLY A 21 3.10 -8.59 11.03
C GLY A 21 4.58 -8.70 11.42
N GLY A 22 5.04 -7.92 12.38
CA GLY A 22 6.43 -7.91 12.86
C GLY A 22 7.44 -7.45 11.82
N LEU A 23 7.00 -6.74 10.78
CA LEU A 23 7.88 -6.21 9.74
C LEU A 23 8.62 -4.97 10.22
N LYS A 24 9.78 -4.74 9.61
CA LYS A 24 10.42 -3.44 9.77
C LYS A 24 9.55 -2.38 9.10
N ARG A 25 9.51 -1.20 9.71
CA ARG A 25 8.73 -0.06 9.22
C ARG A 25 8.85 0.19 7.70
N TYR A 26 10.06 0.14 7.13
CA TYR A 26 10.24 0.36 5.69
C TYR A 26 9.60 -0.74 4.82
N GLU A 27 9.58 -1.98 5.29
CA GLU A 27 8.95 -3.11 4.59
C GLU A 27 7.44 -3.00 4.69
N ALA A 28 6.93 -2.72 5.89
CA ALA A 28 5.52 -2.47 6.14
C ALA A 28 4.98 -1.33 5.28
N GLU A 29 5.70 -0.19 5.23
CA GLU A 29 5.33 0.94 4.37
C GLU A 29 5.34 0.54 2.88
N TYR A 30 6.36 -0.17 2.40
CA TYR A 30 6.41 -0.63 1.01
C TYR A 30 5.21 -1.50 0.63
N PHE A 31 4.93 -2.54 1.42
CA PHE A 31 3.83 -3.47 1.19
C PHE A 31 2.46 -2.77 1.30
N ALA A 32 2.30 -1.85 2.24
CA ALA A 32 1.10 -1.04 2.37
C ALA A 32 0.89 -0.12 1.15
N ILE A 33 1.97 0.45 0.58
CA ILE A 33 1.90 1.26 -0.65
C ILE A 33 1.46 0.39 -1.84
N VAL A 34 2.02 -0.81 -2.01
CA VAL A 34 1.59 -1.77 -3.06
C VAL A 34 0.11 -2.15 -2.89
N ALA A 35 -0.30 -2.49 -1.67
CA ALA A 35 -1.67 -2.88 -1.36
C ALA A 35 -2.67 -1.73 -1.62
N THR A 36 -2.30 -0.50 -1.25
CA THR A 36 -3.10 0.71 -1.47
C THR A 36 -3.20 1.06 -2.95
N TRP A 37 -2.09 0.96 -3.70
CA TRP A 37 -2.11 1.17 -5.14
C TRP A 37 -3.05 0.20 -5.86
N ARG A 38 -2.98 -1.10 -5.53
CA ARG A 38 -3.90 -2.10 -6.08
C ARG A 38 -5.35 -1.84 -5.65
N PHE A 39 -5.57 -1.37 -4.43
CA PHE A 39 -6.90 -0.99 -3.95
C PHE A 39 -7.47 0.16 -4.80
N CYS A 40 -6.74 1.28 -4.91
CA CYS A 40 -7.14 2.43 -5.72
C CYS A 40 -7.36 2.07 -7.19
N TYR A 41 -6.47 1.26 -7.78
CA TYR A 41 -6.60 0.80 -9.16
C TYR A 41 -7.88 0.00 -9.39
N ARG A 42 -8.24 -0.93 -8.47
CA ARG A 42 -9.45 -1.76 -8.61
C ARG A 42 -10.74 -1.02 -8.35
N THR A 43 -10.75 -0.09 -7.38
CA THR A 43 -11.96 0.60 -6.95
C THR A 43 -12.20 1.91 -7.69
N GLY A 44 -11.18 2.46 -8.36
CA GLY A 44 -11.20 3.81 -8.90
C GLY A 44 -11.08 4.89 -7.81
N ALA A 45 -10.76 4.51 -6.57
CA ALA A 45 -10.58 5.45 -5.48
C ALA A 45 -9.40 6.39 -5.77
N ARG A 46 -9.50 7.64 -5.30
CA ARG A 46 -8.44 8.63 -5.43
C ARG A 46 -7.21 8.16 -4.64
N GLU A 47 -6.07 8.14 -5.32
CA GLU A 47 -4.80 7.76 -4.70
C GLU A 47 -4.38 8.75 -3.59
N PRO A 48 -3.65 8.27 -2.56
CA PRO A 48 -3.04 9.13 -1.56
C PRO A 48 -2.12 10.19 -2.18
N GLU A 49 -2.16 11.41 -1.64
CA GLU A 49 -1.34 12.50 -2.15
C GLU A 49 0.06 12.57 -1.55
N SER A 50 0.35 11.74 -0.55
CA SER A 50 1.63 11.74 0.15
C SER A 50 2.79 11.53 -0.83
N LEU A 51 3.85 12.33 -0.67
CA LEU A 51 5.03 12.28 -1.54
C LEU A 51 5.66 10.89 -1.56
N ASN A 52 5.68 10.21 -0.41
CA ASN A 52 6.22 8.86 -0.27
C ASN A 52 5.41 7.85 -1.09
N TYR A 53 4.08 7.87 -0.99
CA TYR A 53 3.21 7.01 -1.79
C TYR A 53 3.44 7.25 -3.28
N LYS A 54 3.38 8.50 -3.74
CA LYS A 54 3.54 8.85 -5.17
C LYS A 54 4.91 8.46 -5.73
N TYR A 55 5.95 8.53 -4.91
CA TYR A 55 7.29 8.16 -5.33
C TYR A 55 7.39 6.64 -5.57
N HIS A 56 6.86 5.85 -4.64
CA HIS A 56 6.94 4.39 -4.71
C HIS A 56 5.90 3.76 -5.64
N SER A 57 4.69 4.32 -5.75
CA SER A 57 3.61 3.74 -6.55
C SER A 57 3.83 3.82 -8.06
N ARG A 58 4.59 4.81 -8.53
CA ARG A 58 4.90 5.02 -9.96
C ARG A 58 5.68 3.87 -10.61
N GLY A 59 6.36 3.05 -9.80
CA GLY A 59 7.19 1.96 -10.29
C GLY A 59 6.50 0.61 -10.36
N PHE A 60 5.24 0.50 -9.93
CA PHE A 60 4.59 -0.81 -9.82
C PHE A 60 4.12 -1.35 -11.18
N THR A 61 4.46 -2.60 -11.47
CA THR A 61 4.11 -3.31 -12.71
C THR A 61 2.86 -4.16 -12.57
N GLY A 62 2.36 -4.35 -11.35
CA GLY A 62 1.19 -5.17 -11.06
C GLY A 62 1.52 -6.58 -10.61
N ASP A 63 2.80 -6.96 -10.53
CA ASP A 63 3.30 -8.29 -10.11
C ASP A 63 3.90 -8.27 -8.70
N GLU A 64 3.86 -7.12 -8.04
CA GLU A 64 4.48 -6.87 -6.76
C GLU A 64 3.71 -7.56 -5.63
N PRO A 65 4.40 -8.30 -4.74
CA PRO A 65 3.74 -8.92 -3.60
C PRO A 65 3.13 -7.83 -2.69
N ARG A 66 1.90 -8.04 -2.21
CA ARG A 66 1.24 -7.10 -1.26
C ARG A 66 1.69 -7.34 0.17
N GLU A 67 2.19 -8.53 0.46
CA GLU A 67 2.60 -8.97 1.78
C GLU A 67 3.83 -9.89 1.67
N PRO A 68 4.64 -10.01 2.72
CA PRO A 68 5.74 -10.97 2.76
C PRO A 68 5.23 -12.39 2.51
N GLY A 69 5.85 -13.08 1.55
CA GLY A 69 5.50 -14.47 1.21
C GLY A 69 4.33 -14.62 0.24
N GLU A 70 3.69 -13.53 -0.23
CA GLU A 70 2.75 -13.58 -1.35
C GLU A 70 3.49 -14.12 -2.59
N ARG A 71 3.09 -15.29 -3.10
CA ARG A 71 3.68 -15.85 -4.32
C ARG A 71 3.14 -15.10 -5.54
N LYS A 72 4.00 -14.90 -6.54
CA LYS A 72 3.59 -14.52 -7.89
C LYS A 72 2.77 -15.69 -8.45
N GLU A 73 1.46 -15.53 -8.52
CA GLU A 73 0.61 -16.42 -9.33
C GLU A 73 0.83 -16.16 -10.82
#